data_AF-A0A0J7KNQ3-F1
#
_entry.id   AF-A0A0J7KNQ3-F1
#
_cell.length_a   1.000
_cell.length_b   1.000
_cell.length_c   1.000
_cell.angle_alpha   90.00
_cell.angle_beta   90.00
_cell.angle_gamma   90.00
#
_symmetry.space_group_name_H-M   'P 1'
#
loop_
_entity.id
_entity.type
_entity.pdbx_description
1 polymer ?
#
loop_
_entity_poly.entity_id
_entity_poly.type
_entity_poly.pdbx_seq_one_letter_code
_entity_poly.pdbx_strand_id
1 'polypeptide(L)'
;MVLLPADGQCNLFMVWKTALACGQRFQTNCTVVNDGYHYDLSSLTRSSENYVIRIRNDMKSPKIVLNVCQSIIRQYGALCPIKSGACLDDTEKLNRYSSLGEVQKPPFFKNGYLQIEYQDGALCKNKNIKTPHIKTTIIFICVLEATETIPEYVDGMDDCHYQLIWNTAAACSIESLREYSVKTAGICSVTNPITNFTYDLQSLMNRDFTVVNTSGIKYKFRVCGALTDNACRIETGICNSKYNTSLGQANTNLIWQQGGPYLNYTNGDLCENGMHHYTVIGFFCGPEGSSNQPLLMEEYPCQTVIHWNTDLACEKRIKCTTNNDDEINLNPLIQSTNNYIVRANGTEFHINICRPLVPTRGLTCAHGSAACKVSVTSENEYTNEISLGFPEDSPTLNKDLQIVLRYIGGSQCPENPVKSISSNFTFVCDNNNQGLPVYKTYVNCTYVFEWNTSIACGAVIGGWTPPCTIKDGFLSYEYDLSLLYERRQIHYVKGKQGKEYSINICGGEKYCNGSAVCHGGNGYGSLKSVIFDYSRDDIKLKYSNGSKCNNNSYTSEVRFICNDSIGIGAPKLLL
;
A
#
# COMPACT_ATOMS: atom_id res chain seq x y z
N MET A 1 0.00 -24.28 -0.22
CA MET A 1 -0.24 -25.71 0.05
C MET A 1 0.31 -26.49 -1.14
N VAL A 2 1.43 -27.18 -0.94
CA VAL A 2 2.09 -27.98 -1.97
C VAL A 2 1.39 -29.33 -1.99
N LEU A 3 0.69 -29.64 -3.09
CA LEU A 3 0.21 -30.98 -3.34
C LEU A 3 1.37 -31.77 -3.95
N LEU A 4 1.90 -32.74 -3.20
CA LEU A 4 2.77 -33.77 -3.78
C LEU A 4 1.91 -34.61 -4.74
N PRO A 5 2.41 -35.00 -5.93
CA PRO A 5 1.66 -35.88 -6.80
C PRO A 5 1.53 -37.26 -6.17
N ALA A 6 0.35 -37.87 -6.32
CA ALA A 6 0.18 -39.30 -6.12
C ALA A 6 1.01 -40.07 -7.16
N ASP A 7 1.52 -41.24 -6.79
CA ASP A 7 2.38 -42.09 -7.62
C ASP A 7 1.80 -42.29 -9.04
N GLY A 8 2.63 -42.06 -10.06
CA GLY A 8 2.35 -42.45 -11.46
C GLY A 8 2.24 -41.33 -12.51
N GLN A 9 2.38 -40.04 -12.17
CA GLN A 9 2.47 -38.98 -13.18
C GLN A 9 3.92 -38.54 -13.42
N CYS A 10 4.44 -38.79 -14.63
CA CYS A 10 5.78 -38.36 -15.07
C CYS A 10 5.91 -36.84 -15.32
N ASN A 11 4.83 -36.08 -15.13
CA ASN A 11 4.79 -34.65 -15.35
C ASN A 11 4.70 -33.92 -14.01
N LEU A 12 5.82 -33.33 -13.58
CA LEU A 12 5.89 -32.48 -12.40
C LEU A 12 5.59 -31.03 -12.80
N PHE A 13 4.46 -30.49 -12.35
CA PHE A 13 4.11 -29.09 -12.56
C PHE A 13 4.42 -28.27 -11.30
N MET A 14 5.36 -27.34 -11.41
CA MET A 14 5.72 -26.39 -10.34
C MET A 14 5.32 -24.99 -10.77
N VAL A 15 4.55 -24.30 -9.94
CA VAL A 15 4.14 -22.91 -10.18
C VAL A 15 4.97 -22.00 -9.29
N TRP A 16 5.90 -21.27 -9.89
CA TRP A 16 6.71 -20.25 -9.21
C TRP A 16 6.16 -18.87 -9.55
N LYS A 17 5.50 -18.22 -8.59
CA LYS A 17 5.02 -16.84 -8.75
C LYS A 17 6.18 -15.89 -8.46
N THR A 18 6.63 -15.17 -9.47
CA THR A 18 7.75 -14.23 -9.35
C THR A 18 7.51 -12.98 -10.17
N ALA A 19 7.85 -11.80 -9.63
CA ALA A 19 7.79 -10.56 -10.38
C ALA A 19 8.80 -10.51 -11.54
N LEU A 20 9.85 -11.35 -11.53
CA LEU A 20 10.77 -11.55 -12.66
C LEU A 20 10.07 -12.00 -13.95
N ALA A 21 8.93 -12.67 -13.82
CA ALA A 21 8.12 -13.13 -14.95
C ALA A 21 7.00 -12.14 -15.33
N CYS A 22 6.89 -11.01 -14.64
CA CYS A 22 5.90 -9.98 -14.96
C CYS A 22 6.33 -9.20 -16.21
N GLY A 23 5.68 -9.45 -17.34
CA GLY A 23 5.86 -8.67 -18.57
C GLY A 23 5.38 -7.22 -18.41
N GLN A 24 5.70 -6.37 -19.41
CA GLN A 24 5.22 -4.98 -19.46
C GLN A 24 3.70 -4.91 -19.33
N ARG A 25 3.21 -4.15 -18.35
CA ARG A 25 1.79 -3.83 -18.21
C ARG A 25 1.49 -2.57 -19.01
N PHE A 26 0.45 -2.62 -19.83
CA PHE A 26 -0.05 -1.46 -20.57
C PHE A 26 -1.21 -0.86 -19.79
N GLN A 27 -1.15 0.43 -19.49
CA GLN A 27 -2.12 1.11 -18.64
C GLN A 27 -2.55 2.44 -19.27
N THR A 28 -3.79 2.83 -19.01
CA THR A 28 -4.37 4.13 -19.38
C THR A 28 -4.85 4.85 -18.13
N ASN A 29 -5.21 6.13 -18.28
CA ASN A 29 -5.88 6.84 -17.20
C ASN A 29 -7.23 6.18 -16.89
N CYS A 30 -7.60 6.12 -15.61
CA CYS A 30 -8.84 5.49 -15.15
C CYS A 30 -9.86 6.47 -14.59
N THR A 31 -9.60 7.77 -14.71
CA THR A 31 -10.50 8.84 -14.30
C THR A 31 -11.09 9.55 -15.51
N VAL A 32 -12.30 10.10 -15.35
CA VAL A 32 -12.97 10.95 -16.34
C VAL A 32 -13.81 12.02 -15.68
N VAL A 33 -13.89 13.21 -16.32
CA VAL A 33 -14.78 14.29 -15.92
C VAL A 33 -15.89 14.42 -16.96
N ASN A 34 -17.14 14.47 -16.51
CA ASN A 34 -18.30 14.67 -17.39
C ASN A 34 -19.29 15.63 -16.71
N ASP A 35 -19.68 16.69 -17.40
CA ASP A 35 -20.60 17.72 -16.90
C ASP A 35 -20.23 18.30 -15.52
N GLY A 36 -18.94 18.41 -15.24
CA GLY A 36 -18.40 18.92 -13.97
C GLY A 36 -18.32 17.90 -12.83
N TYR A 37 -18.79 16.67 -13.04
CA TYR A 37 -18.69 15.57 -12.08
C TYR A 37 -17.47 14.70 -12.34
N HIS A 38 -16.85 14.20 -11.27
CA HIS A 38 -15.62 13.42 -11.33
C HIS A 38 -15.91 11.93 -11.14
N TYR A 39 -15.33 11.08 -11.99
CA TYR A 39 -15.50 9.63 -11.94
C TYR A 39 -14.12 8.96 -11.89
N ASP A 40 -13.96 7.97 -11.01
CA ASP A 40 -12.70 7.24 -10.82
C ASP A 40 -12.93 5.72 -10.76
N LEU A 41 -12.51 5.02 -11.82
CA LEU A 41 -12.58 3.56 -11.90
C LEU A 41 -11.28 2.88 -11.41
N SER A 42 -10.32 3.64 -10.85
CA SER A 42 -9.01 3.11 -10.42
C SER A 42 -9.15 2.02 -9.37
N SER A 43 -10.17 2.09 -8.51
CA SER A 43 -10.50 1.06 -7.51
C SER A 43 -10.81 -0.32 -8.12
N LEU A 44 -11.18 -0.37 -9.41
CA LEU A 44 -11.43 -1.61 -10.16
C LEU A 44 -10.17 -2.14 -10.88
N THR A 45 -9.06 -1.42 -10.87
CA THR A 45 -7.81 -1.89 -11.49
C THR A 45 -7.15 -2.92 -10.56
N ARG A 46 -7.02 -4.18 -11.00
CA ARG A 46 -6.38 -5.22 -10.17
C ARG A 46 -4.90 -5.39 -10.53
N SER A 47 -4.04 -5.37 -9.52
CA SER A 47 -2.59 -5.45 -9.65
C SER A 47 -2.00 -6.86 -9.49
N SER A 48 -2.76 -7.81 -8.92
CA SER A 48 -2.32 -9.18 -8.61
C SER A 48 -3.10 -10.29 -9.33
N GLU A 49 -4.34 -10.04 -9.72
CA GLU A 49 -5.22 -11.01 -10.40
C GLU A 49 -6.15 -10.33 -11.42
N ASN A 50 -6.80 -11.11 -12.28
CA ASN A 50 -7.77 -10.58 -13.25
C ASN A 50 -9.20 -10.97 -12.85
N TYR A 51 -10.16 -10.20 -13.33
CA TYR A 51 -11.57 -10.61 -13.31
C TYR A 51 -11.77 -11.77 -14.29
N VAL A 52 -12.61 -12.73 -13.90
CA VAL A 52 -12.98 -13.87 -14.73
C VAL A 52 -14.50 -13.92 -14.83
N ILE A 53 -15.01 -13.59 -16.00
CA ILE A 53 -16.44 -13.56 -16.32
C ILE A 53 -16.78 -14.84 -17.08
N ARG A 54 -17.82 -15.55 -16.62
CA ARG A 54 -18.31 -16.75 -17.32
C ARG A 54 -19.41 -16.33 -18.30
N ILE A 55 -19.31 -16.78 -19.55
CA ILE A 55 -20.32 -16.49 -20.58
C ILE A 55 -21.58 -17.34 -20.36
N ARG A 56 -21.43 -18.56 -19.82
CA ARG A 56 -22.53 -19.45 -19.43
C ARG A 56 -22.22 -20.13 -18.10
N ASN A 57 -23.22 -20.68 -17.42
CA ASN A 57 -23.04 -21.37 -16.13
C ASN A 57 -22.40 -22.78 -16.24
N ASP A 58 -21.91 -23.18 -17.42
CA ASP A 58 -21.21 -24.44 -17.63
C ASP A 58 -19.70 -24.32 -17.35
N MET A 59 -19.13 -25.32 -16.70
CA MET A 59 -17.69 -25.44 -16.42
C MET A 59 -16.83 -25.47 -17.69
N LYS A 60 -17.37 -25.95 -18.81
CA LYS A 60 -16.72 -25.96 -20.14
C LYS A 60 -16.97 -24.71 -20.97
N SER A 61 -17.77 -23.76 -20.46
CA SER A 61 -18.07 -22.55 -21.21
C SER A 61 -16.83 -21.64 -21.33
N PRO A 62 -16.70 -20.92 -22.46
CA PRO A 62 -15.67 -19.92 -22.61
C PRO A 62 -15.80 -18.82 -21.55
N LYS A 63 -14.66 -18.33 -21.08
CA LYS A 63 -14.55 -17.30 -20.05
C LYS A 63 -13.90 -16.06 -20.63
N ILE A 64 -14.27 -14.90 -20.12
CA ILE A 64 -13.62 -13.63 -20.42
C ILE A 64 -12.74 -13.28 -19.24
N VAL A 65 -11.44 -13.14 -19.49
CA VAL A 65 -10.47 -12.62 -18.54
C VAL A 65 -10.33 -11.12 -18.80
N LEU A 66 -10.56 -10.32 -17.78
CA LEU A 66 -10.65 -8.86 -17.89
C LEU A 66 -9.78 -8.17 -16.85
N ASN A 67 -9.23 -7.02 -17.21
CA ASN A 67 -8.73 -6.04 -16.26
C ASN A 67 -9.20 -4.62 -16.69
N VAL A 68 -9.22 -3.67 -15.75
CA VAL A 68 -9.76 -2.32 -15.96
C VAL A 68 -8.60 -1.35 -16.06
N CYS A 69 -8.58 -0.50 -17.11
CA CYS A 69 -7.53 0.50 -17.37
C CYS A 69 -6.09 -0.06 -17.44
N GLN A 70 -5.95 -1.38 -17.50
CA GLN A 70 -4.69 -2.11 -17.46
C GLN A 70 -4.81 -3.40 -18.30
N SER A 71 -3.73 -3.82 -18.94
CA SER A 71 -3.62 -5.11 -19.62
C SER A 71 -3.72 -6.27 -18.63
N ILE A 72 -4.36 -7.37 -19.03
CA ILE A 72 -4.51 -8.56 -18.18
C ILE A 72 -3.17 -9.08 -17.64
N ILE A 73 -3.20 -9.53 -16.38
CA ILE A 73 -2.08 -10.14 -15.69
C ILE A 73 -1.87 -11.55 -16.24
N ARG A 74 -0.65 -11.87 -16.67
CA ARG A 74 -0.37 -13.19 -17.25
C ARG A 74 -0.47 -14.28 -16.18
N GLN A 75 -1.22 -15.34 -16.51
CA GLN A 75 -1.29 -16.56 -15.72
C GLN A 75 -0.58 -17.69 -16.46
N TYR A 76 -0.12 -18.71 -15.72
CA TYR A 76 0.54 -19.87 -16.29
C TYR A 76 -0.34 -20.54 -17.37
N GLY A 77 0.21 -20.72 -18.58
CA GLY A 77 -0.49 -21.31 -19.71
C GLY A 77 -1.42 -20.36 -20.49
N ALA A 78 -1.63 -19.11 -20.04
CA ALA A 78 -2.44 -18.13 -20.75
C ALA A 78 -1.65 -17.41 -21.86
N LEU A 79 -2.10 -17.54 -23.12
CA LEU A 79 -1.42 -17.05 -24.33
C LEU A 79 -2.02 -15.74 -24.89
N CYS A 80 -2.74 -14.99 -24.08
CA CYS A 80 -3.33 -13.73 -24.54
C CYS A 80 -2.26 -12.70 -24.94
N PRO A 81 -2.48 -11.91 -26.00
CA PRO A 81 -1.59 -10.83 -26.39
C PRO A 81 -1.32 -9.82 -25.26
N ILE A 82 -0.13 -9.23 -25.30
CA ILE A 82 0.46 -8.55 -24.14
C ILE A 82 -0.25 -7.24 -23.76
N LYS A 83 -0.96 -6.64 -24.71
CA LYS A 83 -1.70 -5.38 -24.56
C LYS A 83 -3.18 -5.59 -24.26
N SER A 84 -3.65 -6.85 -24.27
CA SER A 84 -5.07 -7.16 -24.14
C SER A 84 -5.62 -6.67 -22.79
N GLY A 85 -6.65 -5.82 -22.82
CA GLY A 85 -7.44 -5.47 -21.64
C GLY A 85 -8.52 -6.53 -21.34
N ALA A 86 -8.96 -7.23 -22.38
CA ALA A 86 -9.87 -8.37 -22.32
C ALA A 86 -9.36 -9.53 -23.17
N CYS A 87 -9.56 -10.76 -22.71
CA CYS A 87 -9.17 -11.97 -23.44
C CYS A 87 -10.17 -13.09 -23.24
N LEU A 88 -10.42 -13.86 -24.30
CA LEU A 88 -11.23 -15.07 -24.25
C LEU A 88 -10.34 -16.25 -23.85
N ASP A 89 -10.82 -17.07 -22.92
CA ASP A 89 -10.32 -18.40 -22.58
C ASP A 89 -11.39 -19.44 -22.96
N ASP A 90 -11.20 -20.12 -24.09
CA ASP A 90 -12.11 -21.11 -24.67
C ASP A 90 -11.42 -22.48 -24.71
N THR A 91 -11.77 -23.34 -23.74
CA THR A 91 -11.10 -24.64 -23.55
C THR A 91 -11.34 -25.65 -24.66
N GLU A 92 -12.36 -25.43 -25.50
CA GLU A 92 -12.73 -26.35 -26.59
C GLU A 92 -12.01 -26.01 -27.91
N LYS A 93 -11.35 -24.84 -28.01
CA LYS A 93 -10.62 -24.43 -29.21
C LYS A 93 -9.13 -24.75 -29.11
N LEU A 94 -8.55 -25.15 -30.25
CA LEU A 94 -7.10 -25.37 -30.41
C LEU A 94 -6.29 -24.13 -30.01
N ASN A 95 -6.76 -22.94 -30.40
CA ASN A 95 -6.29 -21.65 -29.89
C ASN A 95 -7.18 -21.23 -28.72
N ARG A 96 -6.86 -21.78 -27.54
CA ARG A 96 -7.60 -21.55 -26.29
C ARG A 96 -7.75 -20.07 -25.93
N TYR A 97 -6.76 -19.25 -26.26
CA TYR A 97 -6.74 -17.83 -25.89
C TYR A 97 -6.87 -16.91 -27.11
N SER A 98 -7.67 -15.85 -26.98
CA SER A 98 -7.86 -14.85 -28.04
C SER A 98 -8.03 -13.45 -27.45
N SER A 99 -7.28 -12.45 -27.96
CA SER A 99 -7.48 -11.05 -27.56
C SER A 99 -8.89 -10.60 -27.94
N LEU A 100 -9.58 -9.96 -26.99
CA LEU A 100 -10.87 -9.32 -27.21
C LEU A 100 -10.77 -7.79 -27.28
N GLY A 101 -9.54 -7.26 -27.26
CA GLY A 101 -9.26 -5.83 -27.33
C GLY A 101 -8.07 -5.45 -26.44
N GLU A 102 -7.32 -4.46 -26.89
CA GLU A 102 -6.16 -3.86 -26.24
C GLU A 102 -6.52 -2.60 -25.43
N VAL A 103 -5.71 -2.33 -24.42
CA VAL A 103 -5.81 -1.10 -23.61
C VAL A 103 -5.15 0.06 -24.35
N GLN A 104 -5.95 1.07 -24.70
CA GLN A 104 -5.50 2.18 -25.54
C GLN A 104 -6.01 3.55 -25.08
N LYS A 105 -7.32 3.64 -24.77
CA LYS A 105 -8.00 4.89 -24.43
C LYS A 105 -8.49 4.87 -22.97
N PRO A 106 -8.59 6.04 -22.32
CA PRO A 106 -9.23 6.16 -21.01
C PRO A 106 -10.76 5.95 -21.08
N PRO A 107 -11.43 5.82 -19.93
CA PRO A 107 -12.90 5.83 -19.86
C PRO A 107 -13.51 7.09 -20.48
N PHE A 108 -14.72 6.95 -21.02
CA PHE A 108 -15.47 8.05 -21.63
C PHE A 108 -16.98 7.86 -21.45
N PHE A 109 -17.73 8.96 -21.57
CA PHE A 109 -19.19 8.90 -21.60
C PHE A 109 -19.71 8.72 -23.02
N LYS A 110 -20.67 7.81 -23.18
CA LYS A 110 -21.42 7.64 -24.43
C LYS A 110 -22.85 7.22 -24.12
N ASN A 111 -23.81 7.91 -24.74
CA ASN A 111 -25.24 7.70 -24.56
C ASN A 111 -25.67 7.76 -23.07
N GLY A 112 -25.04 8.62 -22.28
CA GLY A 112 -25.33 8.76 -20.84
C GLY A 112 -24.68 7.71 -19.92
N TYR A 113 -23.92 6.76 -20.46
CA TYR A 113 -23.23 5.75 -19.66
C TYR A 113 -21.71 5.95 -19.67
N LEU A 114 -21.08 5.68 -18.54
CA LEU A 114 -19.64 5.58 -18.41
C LEU A 114 -19.15 4.27 -19.06
N GLN A 115 -18.19 4.36 -19.98
CA GLN A 115 -17.73 3.22 -20.77
C GLN A 115 -16.22 3.15 -20.89
N ILE A 116 -15.71 1.93 -21.05
CA ILE A 116 -14.37 1.66 -21.57
C ILE A 116 -14.51 0.82 -22.84
N GLU A 117 -13.76 1.17 -23.89
CA GLU A 117 -13.69 0.39 -25.12
C GLU A 117 -12.25 -0.09 -25.37
N TYR A 118 -12.07 -1.41 -25.36
CA TYR A 118 -10.84 -2.07 -25.78
C TYR A 118 -10.97 -2.47 -27.26
N GLN A 119 -10.08 -1.97 -28.10
CA GLN A 119 -10.12 -2.11 -29.57
C GLN A 119 -8.93 -2.95 -30.05
N ASP A 120 -8.82 -3.25 -31.34
CA ASP A 120 -7.66 -3.94 -31.91
C ASP A 120 -7.38 -5.34 -31.32
N GLY A 121 -8.43 -6.07 -30.99
CA GLY A 121 -8.35 -7.49 -30.60
C GLY A 121 -7.96 -8.42 -31.74
N ALA A 122 -8.23 -9.71 -31.59
CA ALA A 122 -7.99 -10.68 -32.66
C ALA A 122 -8.86 -10.38 -33.89
N LEU A 123 -8.49 -10.90 -35.06
CA LEU A 123 -9.28 -10.71 -36.27
C LEU A 123 -10.66 -11.36 -36.12
N CYS A 124 -11.70 -10.58 -36.44
CA CYS A 124 -13.06 -11.09 -36.48
C CYS A 124 -13.21 -12.15 -37.58
N LYS A 125 -13.81 -13.30 -37.24
CA LYS A 125 -14.01 -14.42 -38.18
C LYS A 125 -15.33 -14.36 -38.96
N ASN A 126 -16.19 -13.38 -38.65
CA ASN A 126 -17.48 -13.21 -39.31
C ASN A 126 -17.28 -12.66 -40.73
N LYS A 127 -17.66 -13.46 -41.74
CA LYS A 127 -17.43 -13.19 -43.18
C LYS A 127 -18.17 -11.95 -43.70
N ASN A 128 -19.21 -11.49 -42.99
CA ASN A 128 -19.97 -10.30 -43.36
C ASN A 128 -19.24 -9.00 -42.96
N ILE A 129 -18.16 -9.10 -42.19
CA ILE A 129 -17.41 -7.95 -41.69
C ILE A 129 -16.02 -7.95 -42.34
N LYS A 130 -15.72 -6.93 -43.16
CA LYS A 130 -14.52 -6.84 -44.04
C LYS A 130 -13.17 -6.64 -43.29
N THR A 131 -13.09 -7.07 -42.02
CA THR A 131 -12.01 -6.94 -41.01
C THR A 131 -12.00 -5.66 -40.16
N PRO A 132 -12.88 -5.56 -39.17
CA PRO A 132 -12.58 -4.87 -37.91
C PRO A 132 -12.12 -5.92 -36.91
N HIS A 133 -11.10 -5.56 -36.16
CA HIS A 133 -10.63 -6.34 -35.02
C HIS A 133 -11.75 -6.52 -33.98
N ILE A 134 -11.71 -7.61 -33.23
CA ILE A 134 -12.61 -7.81 -32.10
C ILE A 134 -12.43 -6.65 -31.12
N LYS A 135 -13.55 -6.17 -30.58
CA LYS A 135 -13.53 -5.16 -29.53
C LYS A 135 -14.42 -5.55 -28.36
N THR A 136 -14.12 -4.98 -27.21
CA THR A 136 -14.89 -5.14 -25.97
C THR A 136 -15.31 -3.78 -25.46
N THR A 137 -16.60 -3.61 -25.20
CA THR A 137 -17.13 -2.43 -24.49
C THR A 137 -17.62 -2.86 -23.12
N ILE A 138 -17.10 -2.22 -22.08
CA ILE A 138 -17.62 -2.33 -20.72
C ILE A 138 -18.48 -1.10 -20.46
N ILE A 139 -19.73 -1.32 -20.09
CA ILE A 139 -20.69 -0.29 -19.70
C ILE A 139 -20.81 -0.33 -18.19
N PHE A 140 -20.41 0.76 -17.54
CA PHE A 140 -20.47 0.91 -16.10
C PHE A 140 -21.78 1.61 -15.71
N ILE A 141 -22.51 0.99 -14.79
CA ILE A 141 -23.78 1.50 -14.27
C ILE A 141 -23.56 1.83 -12.79
N CYS A 142 -23.80 3.09 -12.44
CA CYS A 142 -23.77 3.56 -11.06
C CYS A 142 -24.89 2.91 -10.25
N VAL A 143 -24.50 2.03 -9.34
CA VAL A 143 -25.39 1.43 -8.34
C VAL A 143 -24.67 1.51 -6.99
N LEU A 144 -25.11 2.44 -6.13
CA LEU A 144 -24.43 2.80 -4.87
C LEU A 144 -24.32 1.62 -3.89
N GLU A 145 -25.26 0.68 -3.93
CA GLU A 145 -25.28 -0.52 -3.06
C GLU A 145 -24.51 -1.71 -3.68
N ALA A 146 -24.04 -1.59 -4.92
CA ALA A 146 -23.33 -2.65 -5.62
C ALA A 146 -21.82 -2.57 -5.36
N THR A 147 -21.39 -3.11 -4.21
CA THR A 147 -19.98 -3.26 -3.85
C THR A 147 -19.48 -4.67 -4.14
N GLU A 148 -18.21 -4.82 -4.51
CA GLU A 148 -17.56 -6.11 -4.78
C GLU A 148 -18.18 -6.96 -5.92
N THR A 149 -18.95 -6.33 -6.82
CA THR A 149 -19.51 -7.00 -7.99
C THR A 149 -18.48 -7.27 -9.09
N ILE A 150 -18.79 -8.19 -10.00
CA ILE A 150 -18.02 -8.45 -11.22
C ILE A 150 -18.89 -8.12 -12.46
N PRO A 151 -18.29 -7.79 -13.61
CA PRO A 151 -19.07 -7.51 -14.81
C PRO A 151 -19.77 -8.75 -15.36
N GLU A 152 -20.95 -8.54 -15.92
CA GLU A 152 -21.78 -9.55 -16.56
C GLU A 152 -21.64 -9.47 -18.09
N TYR A 153 -21.59 -10.62 -18.74
CA TYR A 153 -21.59 -10.70 -20.20
C TYR A 153 -23.00 -10.56 -20.75
N VAL A 154 -23.18 -9.64 -21.70
CA VAL A 154 -24.48 -9.39 -22.35
C VAL A 154 -24.55 -10.14 -23.67
N ASP A 155 -23.72 -9.73 -24.65
CA ASP A 155 -23.71 -10.28 -25.99
C ASP A 155 -22.40 -9.92 -26.73
N GLY A 156 -22.24 -10.34 -27.99
CA GLY A 156 -21.15 -9.89 -28.86
C GLY A 156 -20.24 -10.96 -29.45
N MET A 157 -20.47 -12.23 -29.09
CA MET A 157 -19.66 -13.34 -29.59
C MET A 157 -19.76 -13.51 -31.11
N ASP A 158 -20.95 -13.35 -31.68
CA ASP A 158 -21.21 -13.56 -33.11
C ASP A 158 -20.86 -12.33 -33.98
N ASP A 159 -20.93 -11.13 -33.39
CA ASP A 159 -20.69 -9.85 -34.06
C ASP A 159 -19.30 -9.26 -33.78
N CYS A 160 -18.43 -9.99 -33.08
CA CYS A 160 -17.07 -9.57 -32.71
C CYS A 160 -17.00 -8.27 -31.90
N HIS A 161 -18.10 -7.91 -31.22
CA HIS A 161 -18.19 -6.76 -30.32
C HIS A 161 -18.76 -7.22 -28.99
N TYR A 162 -17.86 -7.65 -28.09
CA TYR A 162 -18.22 -8.10 -26.76
C TYR A 162 -18.75 -6.94 -25.92
N GLN A 163 -19.90 -7.12 -25.30
CA GLN A 163 -20.54 -6.15 -24.43
C GLN A 163 -20.65 -6.71 -23.03
N LEU A 164 -20.09 -5.95 -22.08
CA LEU A 164 -20.14 -6.25 -20.65
C LEU A 164 -20.89 -5.13 -19.96
N ILE A 165 -21.73 -5.47 -18.98
CA ILE A 165 -22.36 -4.50 -18.07
C ILE A 165 -21.80 -4.71 -16.68
N TRP A 166 -21.44 -3.63 -16.01
CA TRP A 166 -20.94 -3.66 -14.64
C TRP A 166 -21.72 -2.70 -13.75
N ASN A 167 -22.57 -3.26 -12.90
CA ASN A 167 -23.25 -2.53 -11.83
C ASN A 167 -22.27 -2.35 -10.67
N THR A 168 -21.80 -1.14 -10.40
CA THR A 168 -20.82 -0.89 -9.34
C THR A 168 -20.92 0.53 -8.79
N ALA A 169 -20.65 0.70 -7.49
CA ALA A 169 -20.56 2.01 -6.87
C ALA A 169 -19.41 2.85 -7.44
N ALA A 170 -18.31 2.23 -7.91
CA ALA A 170 -17.19 2.94 -8.53
C ALA A 170 -17.57 3.70 -9.83
N ALA A 171 -18.72 3.38 -10.43
CA ALA A 171 -19.23 4.06 -11.61
C ALA A 171 -19.98 5.36 -11.28
N CYS A 172 -20.26 5.61 -9.99
CA CYS A 172 -20.88 6.85 -9.52
C CYS A 172 -19.84 7.98 -9.45
N SER A 173 -20.30 9.23 -9.52
CA SER A 173 -19.39 10.36 -9.34
C SER A 173 -18.91 10.43 -7.89
N ILE A 174 -17.71 10.98 -7.69
CA ILE A 174 -17.12 11.20 -6.37
C ILE A 174 -18.08 12.03 -5.50
N GLU A 175 -18.75 13.02 -6.10
CA GLU A 175 -19.73 13.87 -5.43
C GLU A 175 -20.95 13.06 -4.95
N SER A 176 -21.53 12.22 -5.82
CA SER A 176 -22.67 11.37 -5.44
C SER A 176 -22.31 10.32 -4.40
N LEU A 177 -21.10 9.75 -4.47
CA LEU A 177 -20.58 8.82 -3.45
C LEU A 177 -20.48 9.51 -2.08
N ARG A 178 -19.95 10.74 -2.05
CA ARG A 178 -19.88 11.55 -0.83
C ARG A 178 -21.27 11.84 -0.28
N GLU A 179 -22.19 12.32 -1.11
CA GLU A 179 -23.58 12.60 -0.68
C GLU A 179 -24.29 11.36 -0.14
N TYR A 180 -24.12 10.21 -0.81
CA TYR A 180 -24.67 8.94 -0.34
C TYR A 180 -24.09 8.55 1.03
N SER A 181 -22.78 8.69 1.22
CA SER A 181 -22.13 8.38 2.50
C SER A 181 -22.70 9.20 3.66
N VAL A 182 -23.05 10.47 3.42
CA VAL A 182 -23.69 11.32 4.44
C VAL A 182 -25.11 10.83 4.75
N LYS A 183 -25.86 10.45 3.71
CA LYS A 183 -27.24 9.97 3.86
C LYS A 183 -27.34 8.65 4.62
N THR A 184 -26.35 7.78 4.49
CA THR A 184 -26.31 6.45 5.12
C THR A 184 -25.47 6.39 6.39
N ALA A 185 -24.85 7.50 6.80
CA ALA A 185 -24.04 7.58 8.02
C ALA A 185 -24.86 7.23 9.27
N GLY A 186 -24.23 6.49 10.19
CA GLY A 186 -24.75 6.20 11.52
C GLY A 186 -24.28 7.22 12.55
N ILE A 187 -24.52 6.93 13.82
CA ILE A 187 -24.01 7.75 14.92
C ILE A 187 -22.50 7.56 15.00
N CYS A 188 -21.74 8.57 14.60
CA CYS A 188 -20.28 8.54 14.59
C CYS A 188 -19.69 7.38 13.76
N SER A 189 -20.40 6.96 12.72
CA SER A 189 -19.93 5.95 11.79
C SER A 189 -20.31 6.32 10.37
N VAL A 190 -19.45 5.98 9.41
CA VAL A 190 -19.71 6.20 7.98
C VAL A 190 -19.16 5.02 7.17
N THR A 191 -19.90 4.61 6.16
CA THR A 191 -19.51 3.51 5.28
C THR A 191 -18.86 4.05 4.01
N ASN A 192 -17.71 3.48 3.63
CA ASN A 192 -17.09 3.69 2.33
C ASN A 192 -18.02 3.09 1.26
N PRO A 193 -18.61 3.91 0.37
CA PRO A 193 -19.58 3.43 -0.60
C PRO A 193 -18.96 2.55 -1.70
N ILE A 194 -17.63 2.55 -1.87
CA ILE A 194 -16.95 1.74 -2.89
C ILE A 194 -16.65 0.32 -2.37
N THR A 195 -16.22 0.21 -1.12
CA THR A 195 -15.70 -1.03 -0.54
C THR A 195 -16.60 -1.64 0.53
N ASN A 196 -17.67 -0.93 0.91
CA ASN A 196 -18.58 -1.29 1.99
C ASN A 196 -17.93 -1.39 3.38
N PHE A 197 -16.72 -0.85 3.54
CA PHE A 197 -16.06 -0.80 4.84
C PHE A 197 -16.67 0.30 5.71
N THR A 198 -17.05 -0.02 6.95
CA THR A 198 -17.60 0.95 7.90
C THR A 198 -16.52 1.45 8.84
N TYR A 199 -16.27 2.76 8.79
CA TYR A 199 -15.47 3.46 9.78
C TYR A 199 -16.34 3.75 11.00
N ASP A 200 -15.99 3.18 12.16
CA ASP A 200 -16.71 3.40 13.41
C ASP A 200 -15.82 4.13 14.44
N LEU A 201 -16.16 5.39 14.71
CA LEU A 201 -15.43 6.25 15.65
C LEU A 201 -16.16 6.42 16.99
N GLN A 202 -17.18 5.61 17.29
CA GLN A 202 -17.95 5.71 18.54
C GLN A 202 -17.07 5.57 19.80
N SER A 203 -15.98 4.81 19.72
CA SER A 203 -15.01 4.69 20.82
C SER A 203 -14.33 6.02 21.21
N LEU A 204 -14.42 7.06 20.36
CA LEU A 204 -13.90 8.40 20.61
C LEU A 204 -14.94 9.36 21.24
N MET A 205 -16.21 8.98 21.31
CA MET A 205 -17.32 9.89 21.71
C MET A 205 -17.29 10.33 23.18
N ASN A 206 -16.81 9.46 24.08
CA ASN A 206 -17.03 9.63 25.52
C ASN A 206 -15.87 10.32 26.25
N ARG A 207 -15.08 11.14 25.54
CA ARG A 207 -13.95 11.87 26.14
C ARG A 207 -13.67 13.18 25.42
N ASP A 208 -13.17 14.15 26.17
CA ASP A 208 -12.68 15.41 25.63
C ASP A 208 -11.20 15.27 25.26
N PHE A 209 -10.85 15.85 24.13
CA PHE A 209 -9.49 15.95 23.62
C PHE A 209 -9.03 17.39 23.66
N THR A 210 -7.72 17.58 23.59
CA THR A 210 -7.13 18.92 23.54
C THR A 210 -6.01 18.95 22.53
N VAL A 211 -6.06 19.92 21.62
CA VAL A 211 -4.92 20.31 20.79
C VAL A 211 -4.46 21.69 21.19
N VAL A 212 -3.19 22.00 20.91
CA VAL A 212 -2.55 23.25 21.31
C VAL A 212 -1.91 23.90 20.08
N ASN A 213 -2.14 25.19 19.88
CA ASN A 213 -1.48 25.95 18.83
C ASN A 213 -0.04 26.36 19.23
N THR A 214 0.67 27.01 18.33
CA THR A 214 2.05 27.46 18.52
C THR A 214 2.19 28.47 19.66
N SER A 215 1.16 29.28 19.90
CA SER A 215 1.08 30.27 20.98
C SER A 215 0.66 29.70 22.33
N GLY A 216 0.49 28.38 22.45
CA GLY A 216 0.08 27.71 23.70
C GLY A 216 -1.42 27.78 24.00
N ILE A 217 -2.25 28.28 23.07
CA ILE A 217 -3.70 28.32 23.21
C ILE A 217 -4.24 26.90 23.07
N LYS A 218 -5.14 26.51 24.00
CA LYS A 218 -5.75 25.19 24.05
C LYS A 218 -7.11 25.20 23.35
N TYR A 219 -7.34 24.18 22.54
CA TYR A 219 -8.60 23.92 21.85
C TYR A 219 -9.12 22.59 22.37
N LYS A 220 -10.18 22.65 23.18
CA LYS A 220 -10.86 21.45 23.67
C LYS A 220 -11.88 21.03 22.64
N PHE A 221 -11.96 19.75 22.33
CA PHE A 221 -13.00 19.24 21.43
C PHE A 221 -13.42 17.82 21.81
N ARG A 222 -14.58 17.40 21.33
CA ARG A 222 -15.06 16.04 21.45
C ARG A 222 -15.47 15.51 20.08
N VAL A 223 -15.15 14.25 19.81
CA VAL A 223 -15.53 13.60 18.55
C VAL A 223 -16.98 13.17 18.64
N CYS A 224 -17.76 13.53 17.62
CA CYS A 224 -19.18 13.18 17.50
C CYS A 224 -20.05 13.53 18.73
N GLY A 225 -19.72 14.59 19.47
CA GLY A 225 -20.45 14.95 20.67
C GLY A 225 -20.08 16.33 21.19
N ALA A 226 -20.97 16.93 21.98
CA ALA A 226 -20.73 18.22 22.62
C ALA A 226 -19.79 18.06 23.82
N LEU A 227 -18.94 19.08 24.04
CA LEU A 227 -18.08 19.16 25.22
C LEU A 227 -18.89 19.03 26.53
N THR A 228 -18.29 18.39 27.53
CA THR A 228 -18.91 18.34 28.88
C THR A 228 -18.77 19.64 29.66
N ASP A 229 -17.78 20.43 29.30
CA ASP A 229 -17.48 21.73 29.91
C ASP A 229 -18.27 22.82 29.17
N ASN A 230 -19.07 23.59 29.92
CA ASN A 230 -19.88 24.70 29.41
C ASN A 230 -19.09 26.02 29.34
N ALA A 231 -17.76 25.99 29.30
CA ALA A 231 -16.94 27.19 29.09
C ALA A 231 -17.30 27.90 27.77
N CYS A 232 -17.59 27.13 26.73
CA CYS A 232 -18.21 27.61 25.50
C CYS A 232 -19.73 27.36 25.52
N ARG A 233 -20.44 27.91 24.54
CA ARG A 233 -21.89 27.70 24.34
C ARG A 233 -22.26 26.20 24.41
N ILE A 234 -23.43 25.90 24.96
CA ILE A 234 -24.04 24.55 24.94
C ILE A 234 -24.06 24.04 23.49
N GLU A 235 -23.87 22.72 23.31
CA GLU A 235 -23.73 22.03 22.01
C GLU A 235 -22.43 22.32 21.24
N THR A 236 -21.47 23.03 21.83
CA THR A 236 -20.16 23.23 21.19
C THR A 236 -19.39 21.92 21.08
N GLY A 237 -18.95 21.58 19.86
CA GLY A 237 -18.09 20.42 19.60
C GLY A 237 -16.60 20.73 19.80
N ILE A 238 -16.21 22.00 19.59
CA ILE A 238 -14.84 22.48 19.77
C ILE A 238 -14.80 23.93 20.26
N CYS A 239 -13.98 24.17 21.28
CA CYS A 239 -13.93 25.41 22.04
C CYS A 239 -12.49 25.94 22.13
N ASN A 240 -12.30 27.20 21.75
CA ASN A 240 -11.07 27.94 22.09
C ASN A 240 -11.11 28.29 23.58
N SER A 241 -10.27 27.63 24.38
CA SER A 241 -10.31 27.76 25.84
C SER A 241 -9.80 29.11 26.37
N LYS A 242 -9.16 29.93 25.53
CA LYS A 242 -8.67 31.26 25.94
C LYS A 242 -9.74 32.32 25.78
N TYR A 243 -10.51 32.25 24.69
CA TYR A 243 -11.51 33.27 24.33
C TYR A 243 -12.95 32.79 24.56
N ASN A 244 -13.14 31.54 24.97
CA ASN A 244 -14.45 30.90 25.10
C ASN A 244 -15.27 30.97 23.80
N THR A 245 -14.58 30.93 22.67
CA THR A 245 -15.16 31.00 21.33
C THR A 245 -15.50 29.59 20.85
N SER A 246 -16.76 29.37 20.46
CA SER A 246 -17.20 28.15 19.80
C SER A 246 -16.66 28.12 18.37
N LEU A 247 -15.92 27.07 18.01
CA LEU A 247 -15.36 26.89 16.66
C LEU A 247 -16.19 25.91 15.81
N GLY A 248 -17.38 25.57 16.29
CA GLY A 248 -18.32 24.69 15.62
C GLY A 248 -19.22 23.93 16.59
N GLN A 249 -20.47 23.76 16.20
CA GLN A 249 -21.45 22.94 16.90
C GLN A 249 -21.19 21.45 16.65
N ALA A 250 -21.36 20.68 17.72
CA ALA A 250 -21.22 19.23 17.66
C ALA A 250 -22.33 18.60 16.83
N ASN A 251 -21.95 17.59 16.06
CA ASN A 251 -22.84 16.64 15.42
C ASN A 251 -22.16 15.27 15.38
N THR A 252 -22.90 14.24 14.95
CA THR A 252 -22.41 12.85 14.85
C THR A 252 -22.13 12.43 13.40
N ASN A 253 -22.14 13.38 12.46
CA ASN A 253 -22.23 13.11 11.02
C ASN A 253 -20.83 13.01 10.42
N LEU A 254 -20.29 11.80 10.38
CA LEU A 254 -19.06 11.54 9.63
C LEU A 254 -19.34 11.55 8.13
N ILE A 255 -18.37 12.04 7.37
CA ILE A 255 -18.42 12.13 5.91
C ILE A 255 -17.25 11.34 5.36
N TRP A 256 -17.48 10.53 4.32
CA TRP A 256 -16.43 9.79 3.64
C TRP A 256 -15.83 10.59 2.48
N GLN A 257 -14.52 10.47 2.30
CA GLN A 257 -13.80 10.89 1.10
C GLN A 257 -12.60 9.95 0.87
N GLN A 258 -11.96 10.07 -0.29
CA GLN A 258 -10.72 9.36 -0.57
C GLN A 258 -9.65 9.73 0.46
N GLY A 259 -9.04 8.72 1.10
CA GLY A 259 -8.06 8.90 2.18
C GLY A 259 -8.61 8.76 3.60
N GLY A 260 -9.94 8.73 3.81
CA GLY A 260 -10.56 8.41 5.09
C GLY A 260 -11.77 9.27 5.47
N PRO A 261 -12.43 8.98 6.62
CA PRO A 261 -13.56 9.75 7.09
C PRO A 261 -13.12 11.09 7.72
N TYR A 262 -14.00 12.08 7.68
CA TYR A 262 -13.81 13.34 8.38
C TYR A 262 -15.10 13.82 9.05
N LEU A 263 -14.95 14.69 10.04
CA LEU A 263 -16.03 15.34 10.76
C LEU A 263 -16.00 16.84 10.48
N ASN A 264 -17.17 17.43 10.21
CA ASN A 264 -17.29 18.86 9.94
C ASN A 264 -18.25 19.50 10.96
N TYR A 265 -17.70 20.38 11.81
CA TYR A 265 -18.44 21.16 12.79
C TYR A 265 -18.59 22.58 12.30
N THR A 266 -19.82 22.99 12.00
CA THR A 266 -20.17 24.31 11.48
C THR A 266 -20.93 25.12 12.53
N ASN A 267 -21.34 26.35 12.21
CA ASN A 267 -22.18 27.18 13.08
C ASN A 267 -21.57 27.51 14.45
N GLY A 268 -20.25 27.73 14.51
CA GLY A 268 -19.60 28.31 15.67
C GLY A 268 -19.97 29.78 15.87
N ASP A 269 -19.19 30.50 16.67
CA ASP A 269 -19.39 31.94 16.88
C ASP A 269 -19.10 32.73 15.59
N LEU A 270 -19.56 33.98 15.55
CA LEU A 270 -19.33 34.88 14.42
C LEU A 270 -17.89 35.39 14.42
N CYS A 271 -17.25 35.28 13.27
CA CYS A 271 -16.00 35.94 12.96
C CYS A 271 -16.19 37.43 12.63
N GLU A 272 -15.09 38.18 12.61
CA GLU A 272 -15.07 39.59 12.19
C GLU A 272 -15.56 39.82 10.76
N ASN A 273 -15.36 38.85 9.86
CA ASN A 273 -15.81 38.91 8.47
C ASN A 273 -17.30 38.53 8.28
N GLY A 274 -18.03 38.26 9.37
CA GLY A 274 -19.45 37.87 9.34
C GLY A 274 -19.72 36.40 9.05
N MET A 275 -18.70 35.57 8.80
CA MET A 275 -18.87 34.12 8.70
C MET A 275 -18.90 33.47 10.08
N HIS A 276 -19.49 32.27 10.17
CA HIS A 276 -19.39 31.46 11.38
C HIS A 276 -18.10 30.65 11.38
N HIS A 277 -17.48 30.51 12.55
CA HIS A 277 -16.37 29.56 12.71
C HIS A 277 -16.82 28.13 12.37
N TYR A 278 -15.93 27.39 11.72
CA TYR A 278 -16.10 25.96 11.49
C TYR A 278 -14.79 25.19 11.66
N THR A 279 -14.91 23.90 11.92
CA THR A 279 -13.79 23.00 12.17
C THR A 279 -13.93 21.71 11.36
N VAL A 280 -12.86 21.31 10.70
CA VAL A 280 -12.73 20.03 10.01
C VAL A 280 -11.76 19.15 10.77
N ILE A 281 -12.19 17.94 11.14
CA ILE A 281 -11.37 16.91 11.78
C ILE A 281 -11.22 15.74 10.82
N GLY A 282 -10.05 15.59 10.20
CA GLY A 282 -9.74 14.47 9.31
C GLY A 282 -9.13 13.29 10.07
N PHE A 283 -9.63 12.08 9.85
CA PHE A 283 -9.09 10.85 10.45
C PHE A 283 -8.43 9.99 9.36
N PHE A 284 -7.25 9.45 9.66
CA PHE A 284 -6.48 8.70 8.67
C PHE A 284 -5.73 7.53 9.29
N CYS A 285 -5.47 6.53 8.44
CA CYS A 285 -4.74 5.34 8.82
C CYS A 285 -3.24 5.65 8.96
N GLY A 286 -2.81 5.87 10.20
CA GLY A 286 -1.42 6.17 10.49
C GLY A 286 -0.46 4.99 10.37
N PRO A 287 0.86 5.26 10.40
CA PRO A 287 1.88 4.24 10.59
C PRO A 287 1.64 3.45 11.89
N GLU A 288 2.00 2.15 11.87
CA GLU A 288 1.97 1.32 13.08
C GLU A 288 2.89 1.91 14.15
N GLY A 289 2.38 2.02 15.39
CA GLY A 289 3.13 2.63 16.49
C GLY A 289 3.32 4.15 16.37
N SER A 290 2.64 4.83 15.43
CA SER A 290 2.61 6.29 15.39
C SER A 290 1.83 6.88 16.57
N SER A 291 2.02 8.18 16.82
CA SER A 291 1.23 8.89 17.83
C SER A 291 -0.24 8.89 17.42
N ASN A 292 -1.06 8.12 18.14
CA ASN A 292 -2.52 8.10 17.99
C ASN A 292 -3.18 9.37 18.60
N GLN A 293 -2.59 10.55 18.37
CA GLN A 293 -3.04 11.82 18.92
C GLN A 293 -3.42 12.81 17.81
N PRO A 294 -4.43 13.67 18.05
CA PRO A 294 -4.82 14.72 17.12
C PRO A 294 -3.76 15.83 17.08
N LEU A 295 -3.56 16.43 15.90
CA LEU A 295 -2.71 17.58 15.68
C LEU A 295 -3.52 18.72 15.06
N LEU A 296 -3.39 19.91 15.63
CA LEU A 296 -3.88 21.14 15.03
C LEU A 296 -2.97 21.51 13.85
N MET A 297 -3.52 21.51 12.64
CA MET A 297 -2.79 21.74 11.40
C MET A 297 -2.72 23.22 11.05
N GLU A 298 -3.90 23.84 11.00
CA GLU A 298 -4.07 25.23 10.59
C GLU A 298 -5.18 25.90 11.40
N GLU A 299 -4.99 27.20 11.62
CA GLU A 299 -5.93 28.12 12.25
C GLU A 299 -6.02 29.36 11.36
N TYR A 300 -7.06 29.41 10.54
CA TYR A 300 -7.46 30.63 9.82
C TYR A 300 -8.48 31.40 10.66
N PRO A 301 -8.74 32.69 10.33
CA PRO A 301 -9.69 33.51 11.09
C PRO A 301 -11.05 32.86 11.34
N CYS A 302 -11.55 31.99 10.47
CA CYS A 302 -12.83 31.28 10.63
C CYS A 302 -12.78 29.77 10.47
N GLN A 303 -11.61 29.19 10.26
CA GLN A 303 -11.47 27.77 9.95
C GLN A 303 -10.40 27.15 10.80
N THR A 304 -10.73 26.02 11.43
CA THR A 304 -9.79 25.20 12.17
C THR A 304 -9.67 23.83 11.52
N VAL A 305 -8.45 23.35 11.29
CA VAL A 305 -8.19 22.02 10.71
C VAL A 305 -7.42 21.16 11.69
N ILE A 306 -7.99 20.00 12.03
CA ILE A 306 -7.37 19.00 12.91
C ILE A 306 -7.16 17.72 12.13
N HIS A 307 -5.97 17.16 12.24
CA HIS A 307 -5.61 15.88 11.65
C HIS A 307 -5.36 14.85 12.75
N TRP A 308 -5.93 13.65 12.61
CA TRP A 308 -5.74 12.57 13.56
C TRP A 308 -5.42 11.22 12.92
N ASN A 309 -4.18 10.76 13.13
CA ASN A 309 -3.76 9.38 12.89
C ASN A 309 -4.48 8.44 13.88
N THR A 310 -5.28 7.50 13.39
CA THR A 310 -5.93 6.50 14.24
C THR A 310 -6.10 5.17 13.53
N ASP A 311 -5.91 4.07 14.26
CA ASP A 311 -6.17 2.72 13.78
C ASP A 311 -7.65 2.52 13.36
N LEU A 312 -8.57 3.31 13.92
CA LEU A 312 -9.99 3.29 13.59
C LEU A 312 -10.30 3.77 12.16
N ALA A 313 -9.37 4.49 11.54
CA ALA A 313 -9.47 4.94 10.15
C ALA A 313 -8.73 4.00 9.17
N CYS A 314 -8.27 2.83 9.63
CA CYS A 314 -7.57 1.85 8.81
C CYS A 314 -8.50 0.82 8.20
N GLU A 315 -9.03 1.11 7.01
CA GLU A 315 -9.71 0.11 6.18
C GLU A 315 -8.73 -0.97 5.69
N LYS A 316 -7.60 -0.53 5.13
CA LYS A 316 -6.55 -1.41 4.64
C LYS A 316 -5.18 -0.77 4.90
N ARG A 317 -4.26 -1.55 5.43
CA ARG A 317 -2.83 -1.20 5.43
C ARG A 317 -2.15 -1.93 4.30
N ILE A 318 -1.65 -1.19 3.33
CA ILE A 318 -0.79 -1.80 2.33
C ILE A 318 0.44 -2.37 3.02
N LYS A 319 0.83 -3.59 2.63
CA LYS A 319 2.10 -4.17 3.05
C LYS A 319 3.20 -3.32 2.42
N CYS A 320 4.22 -2.96 3.17
CA CYS A 320 5.40 -2.30 2.61
C CYS A 320 6.45 -3.34 2.23
N THR A 321 6.00 -4.43 1.63
CA THR A 321 6.83 -5.56 1.24
C THR A 321 6.48 -6.01 -0.18
N THR A 322 7.46 -6.55 -0.90
CA THR A 322 7.23 -7.11 -2.24
C THR A 322 6.57 -8.49 -2.14
N ASN A 323 5.63 -8.80 -3.02
CA ASN A 323 4.86 -10.05 -2.99
C ASN A 323 5.60 -11.30 -3.55
N ASN A 324 6.94 -11.31 -3.53
CA ASN A 324 7.77 -12.41 -4.09
C ASN A 324 8.38 -13.27 -2.98
N ASP A 325 8.95 -14.43 -3.34
CA ASP A 325 9.63 -15.34 -2.39
C ASP A 325 10.82 -14.66 -1.67
N ASP A 326 11.51 -13.75 -2.36
CA ASP A 326 12.50 -12.85 -1.78
C ASP A 326 11.83 -11.53 -1.35
N GLU A 327 10.99 -11.61 -0.32
CA GLU A 327 10.23 -10.48 0.21
C GLU A 327 11.18 -9.38 0.73
N ILE A 328 11.35 -8.32 -0.06
CA ILE A 328 12.10 -7.13 0.36
C ILE A 328 11.16 -6.25 1.17
N ASN A 329 11.58 -5.95 2.39
CA ASN A 329 10.80 -5.17 3.35
C ASN A 329 11.24 -3.70 3.37
N LEU A 330 10.37 -2.81 2.90
CA LEU A 330 10.57 -1.35 2.94
C LEU A 330 10.04 -0.72 4.24
N ASN A 331 9.53 -1.50 5.20
CA ASN A 331 9.06 -0.98 6.49
C ASN A 331 10.07 -0.06 7.20
N PRO A 332 11.40 -0.30 7.17
CA PRO A 332 12.36 0.61 7.83
C PRO A 332 12.37 2.02 7.24
N LEU A 333 11.87 2.21 6.01
CA LEU A 333 11.72 3.52 5.39
C LEU A 333 10.43 4.23 5.80
N ILE A 334 9.50 3.58 6.49
CA ILE A 334 8.27 4.23 6.96
C ILE A 334 8.63 5.17 8.10
N GLN A 335 8.25 6.44 7.98
CA GLN A 335 8.44 7.40 9.07
C GLN A 335 7.17 7.52 9.89
N SER A 336 7.32 7.44 11.22
CA SER A 336 6.20 7.53 12.18
C SER A 336 6.05 8.90 12.82
N THR A 337 7.09 9.74 12.75
CA THR A 337 7.17 11.02 13.48
C THR A 337 7.34 12.25 12.60
N ASN A 338 7.98 12.12 11.44
CA ASN A 338 8.24 13.21 10.50
C ASN A 338 8.08 12.74 9.05
N ASN A 339 8.01 13.65 8.09
CA ASN A 339 8.06 13.31 6.67
C ASN A 339 9.47 13.44 6.12
N TYR A 340 9.80 12.68 5.07
CA TYR A 340 10.98 12.98 4.25
C TYR A 340 10.74 14.28 3.50
N ILE A 341 11.75 15.16 3.49
CA ILE A 341 11.70 16.45 2.82
C ILE A 341 12.73 16.47 1.70
N VAL A 342 12.26 16.47 0.45
CA VAL A 342 13.11 16.54 -0.74
C VAL A 342 12.95 17.91 -1.39
N ARG A 343 14.05 18.63 -1.64
CA ARG A 343 14.01 19.95 -2.27
C ARG A 343 14.60 19.88 -3.67
N ALA A 344 13.87 20.41 -4.65
CA ALA A 344 14.35 20.54 -6.03
C ALA A 344 13.75 21.77 -6.71
N ASN A 345 14.59 22.57 -7.37
CA ASN A 345 14.16 23.72 -8.20
C ASN A 345 13.20 24.70 -7.49
N GLY A 346 13.45 25.01 -6.22
CA GLY A 346 12.58 25.92 -5.43
C GLY A 346 11.25 25.30 -4.96
N THR A 347 11.06 24.00 -5.19
CA THR A 347 9.92 23.21 -4.70
C THR A 347 10.37 22.28 -3.59
N GLU A 348 9.50 22.07 -2.60
CA GLU A 348 9.68 21.08 -1.54
C GLU A 348 8.65 19.93 -1.69
N PHE A 349 9.12 18.70 -1.50
CA PHE A 349 8.31 17.49 -1.55
C PHE A 349 8.33 16.81 -0.19
N HIS A 350 7.18 16.74 0.46
CA HIS A 350 6.99 15.94 1.68
C HIS A 350 6.55 14.55 1.26
N ILE A 351 7.26 13.52 1.72
CA ILE A 351 7.02 12.13 1.32
C ILE A 351 7.01 11.24 2.56
N ASN A 352 6.09 10.28 2.59
CA ASN A 352 6.18 9.11 3.44
C ASN A 352 6.05 7.85 2.58
N ILE A 353 6.57 6.73 3.06
CA ILE A 353 6.59 5.46 2.32
C ILE A 353 5.50 4.55 2.85
N CYS A 354 4.68 4.01 1.93
CA CYS A 354 3.60 3.06 2.18
C CYS A 354 2.50 3.52 3.17
N ARG A 355 2.57 4.77 3.63
CA ARG A 355 1.68 5.35 4.63
C ARG A 355 1.39 6.80 4.24
N PRO A 356 0.28 7.37 4.70
CA PRO A 356 0.03 8.79 4.61
C PRO A 356 1.17 9.61 5.25
N LEU A 357 1.26 10.88 4.86
CA LEU A 357 2.14 11.85 5.48
C LEU A 357 1.84 11.94 6.98
N VAL A 358 2.91 12.02 7.76
CA VAL A 358 2.79 12.39 9.16
C VAL A 358 2.27 13.83 9.22
N PRO A 359 1.20 14.12 9.99
CA PRO A 359 0.67 15.47 10.13
C PRO A 359 1.76 16.47 10.49
N THR A 360 1.94 17.48 9.66
CA THR A 360 2.93 18.56 9.84
C THR A 360 2.19 19.89 9.85
N ARG A 361 2.40 20.72 10.88
CA ARG A 361 1.72 22.02 11.00
C ARG A 361 1.95 22.89 9.76
N GLY A 362 0.90 23.55 9.28
CA GLY A 362 0.90 24.36 8.06
C GLY A 362 0.90 23.57 6.75
N LEU A 363 0.98 22.23 6.77
CA LEU A 363 0.95 21.41 5.56
C LEU A 363 -0.45 20.81 5.36
N THR A 364 -1.24 21.37 4.44
CA THR A 364 -2.65 20.99 4.20
C THR A 364 -2.92 20.30 2.88
N CYS A 365 -1.97 19.48 2.42
CA CYS A 365 -2.25 18.55 1.34
C CYS A 365 -3.46 17.65 1.63
N ALA A 366 -4.08 17.14 0.55
CA ALA A 366 -5.27 16.29 0.63
C ALA A 366 -5.14 15.19 1.70
N HIS A 367 -6.16 15.07 2.54
CA HIS A 367 -6.16 14.21 3.71
C HIS A 367 -5.83 12.75 3.36
N GLY A 368 -4.80 12.17 3.96
CA GLY A 368 -4.37 10.79 3.67
C GLY A 368 -3.33 10.66 2.55
N SER A 369 -2.94 11.76 1.89
CA SER A 369 -1.90 11.75 0.85
C SER A 369 -0.57 11.23 1.42
N ALA A 370 0.15 10.42 0.64
CA ALA A 370 1.47 9.90 1.00
C ALA A 370 2.62 10.79 0.50
N ALA A 371 2.35 11.66 -0.47
CA ALA A 371 3.33 12.58 -1.00
C ALA A 371 2.68 13.91 -1.38
N CYS A 372 3.31 15.02 -1.01
CA CYS A 372 2.80 16.37 -1.19
C CYS A 372 3.89 17.26 -1.78
N LYS A 373 3.53 18.05 -2.79
CA LYS A 373 4.38 19.10 -3.36
C LYS A 373 3.94 20.44 -2.81
N VAL A 374 4.89 21.26 -2.37
CA VAL A 374 4.65 22.62 -1.85
C VAL A 374 5.69 23.60 -2.37
N SER A 375 5.31 24.87 -2.39
CA SER A 375 6.22 26.01 -2.54
C SER A 375 6.40 26.66 -1.17
N VAL A 376 7.64 27.03 -0.83
CA VAL A 376 7.97 27.64 0.47
C VAL A 376 8.24 29.13 0.25
N THR A 377 7.53 29.99 1.00
CA THR A 377 7.73 31.44 0.96
C THR A 377 8.99 31.84 1.75
N SER A 378 9.41 33.10 1.63
CA SER A 378 10.51 33.65 2.44
C SER A 378 10.26 33.62 3.96
N GLU A 379 8.99 33.46 4.36
CA GLU A 379 8.54 33.41 5.75
C GLU A 379 8.39 31.97 6.26
N ASN A 380 8.87 30.97 5.49
CA ASN A 380 8.73 29.53 5.75
C ASN A 380 7.28 29.04 5.80
N GLU A 381 6.37 29.71 5.09
CA GLU A 381 4.99 29.23 4.93
C GLU A 381 4.88 28.35 3.69
N TYR A 382 4.10 27.28 3.81
CA TYR A 382 3.76 26.43 2.68
C TYR A 382 2.65 27.09 1.86
N THR A 383 2.77 26.97 0.54
CA THR A 383 1.77 27.42 -0.43
C THR A 383 1.74 26.47 -1.61
N ASN A 384 0.65 26.50 -2.39
CA ASN A 384 0.49 25.68 -3.60
C ASN A 384 0.64 24.18 -3.31
N GLU A 385 -0.04 23.71 -2.27
CA GLU A 385 -0.11 22.33 -1.82
C GLU A 385 -0.79 21.46 -2.87
N ILE A 386 -0.05 20.49 -3.41
CA ILE A 386 -0.54 19.58 -4.44
C ILE A 386 -0.30 18.16 -3.97
N SER A 387 -1.37 17.38 -3.80
CA SER A 387 -1.29 15.95 -3.48
C SER A 387 -0.71 15.19 -4.68
N LEU A 388 0.30 14.36 -4.42
CA LEU A 388 0.96 13.52 -5.41
C LEU A 388 0.48 12.06 -5.38
N GLY A 389 -0.55 11.78 -4.58
CA GLY A 389 -1.26 10.50 -4.56
C GLY A 389 -1.36 9.84 -3.18
N PHE A 390 -2.13 8.76 -3.14
CA PHE A 390 -2.48 7.97 -1.97
C PHE A 390 -1.79 6.58 -1.97
N PRO A 391 -1.48 6.02 -0.80
CA PRO A 391 -0.77 4.75 -0.65
C PRO A 391 -1.71 3.53 -0.73
N GLU A 392 -2.24 3.25 -1.93
CA GLU A 392 -3.27 2.21 -2.15
C GLU A 392 -2.70 0.83 -2.56
N ASP A 393 -1.51 0.83 -3.17
CA ASP A 393 -0.84 -0.38 -3.68
C ASP A 393 0.50 -0.66 -2.96
N SER A 394 0.73 -1.94 -2.67
CA SER A 394 2.01 -2.44 -2.14
C SER A 394 3.12 -2.38 -3.20
N PRO A 395 4.41 -2.26 -2.78
CA PRO A 395 5.52 -2.18 -3.71
C PRO A 395 5.66 -3.45 -4.55
N THR A 396 6.09 -3.29 -5.80
CA THR A 396 6.29 -4.38 -6.77
C THR A 396 7.69 -4.30 -7.40
N LEU A 397 8.11 -5.31 -8.17
CA LEU A 397 9.35 -5.21 -8.95
C LEU A 397 9.03 -4.78 -10.39
N ASN A 398 9.85 -3.89 -10.93
CA ASN A 398 9.84 -3.59 -12.36
C ASN A 398 10.63 -4.65 -13.16
N LYS A 399 10.77 -4.40 -14.47
CA LYS A 399 11.49 -5.31 -15.38
C LYS A 399 12.98 -5.45 -15.06
N ASP A 400 13.56 -4.40 -14.50
CA ASP A 400 14.98 -4.30 -14.16
C ASP A 400 15.26 -4.77 -12.73
N LEU A 401 14.29 -5.46 -12.11
CA LEU A 401 14.34 -5.96 -10.73
C LEU A 401 14.46 -4.90 -9.64
N GLN A 402 14.19 -3.64 -9.98
CA GLN A 402 14.13 -2.57 -9.00
C GLN A 402 12.74 -2.54 -8.37
N ILE A 403 12.72 -2.15 -7.10
CA ILE A 403 11.47 -2.05 -6.35
C ILE A 403 10.79 -0.74 -6.76
N VAL A 404 9.52 -0.82 -7.09
CA VAL A 404 8.71 0.31 -7.52
C VAL A 404 7.48 0.43 -6.65
N LEU A 405 7.28 1.63 -6.10
CA LEU A 405 6.11 2.02 -5.32
C LEU A 405 5.40 3.18 -6.01
N ARG A 406 4.09 3.03 -6.24
CA ARG A 406 3.29 4.01 -6.95
C ARG A 406 2.19 4.55 -6.05
N TYR A 407 2.01 5.87 -6.07
CA TYR A 407 0.84 6.54 -5.50
C TYR A 407 -0.03 7.12 -6.61
N ILE A 408 -1.34 6.98 -6.45
CA ILE A 408 -2.36 7.35 -7.45
C ILE A 408 -3.43 8.24 -6.81
N GLY A 409 -4.29 8.84 -7.63
CA GLY A 409 -5.43 9.63 -7.14
C GLY A 409 -5.04 10.96 -6.50
N GLY A 410 -3.91 11.57 -6.86
CA GLY A 410 -3.53 12.89 -6.34
C GLY A 410 -4.43 14.03 -6.83
N SER A 411 -3.96 15.26 -6.66
CA SER A 411 -4.66 16.46 -7.15
C SER A 411 -4.83 16.43 -8.67
N GLN A 412 -5.77 17.22 -9.18
CA GLN A 412 -6.04 17.32 -10.61
C GLN A 412 -4.79 17.74 -11.40
N CYS A 413 -4.52 17.06 -12.52
CA CYS A 413 -3.36 17.33 -13.35
C CYS A 413 -3.54 18.63 -14.15
N PRO A 414 -2.59 19.59 -14.08
CA PRO A 414 -2.69 20.86 -14.80
C PRO A 414 -2.72 20.70 -16.33
N GLU A 415 -1.92 19.77 -16.87
CA GLU A 415 -1.82 19.55 -18.32
C GLU A 415 -3.02 18.78 -18.87
N ASN A 416 -3.72 18.03 -18.02
CA ASN A 416 -4.87 17.25 -18.41
C ASN A 416 -5.88 17.18 -17.25
N PRO A 417 -6.89 18.06 -17.26
CA PRO A 417 -7.94 18.12 -16.24
C PRO A 417 -8.66 16.79 -15.96
N VAL A 418 -8.59 15.85 -16.90
CA VAL A 418 -9.24 14.53 -16.80
C VAL A 418 -8.39 13.54 -16.01
N LYS A 419 -7.09 13.82 -15.79
CA LYS A 419 -6.14 12.98 -15.05
C LYS A 419 -5.91 13.50 -13.64
N SER A 420 -5.68 12.59 -12.71
CA SER A 420 -5.10 12.91 -11.41
C SER A 420 -3.57 12.76 -11.45
N ILE A 421 -2.88 13.58 -10.67
CA ILE A 421 -1.44 13.47 -10.46
C ILE A 421 -1.13 12.15 -9.76
N SER A 422 0.00 11.56 -10.14
CA SER A 422 0.56 10.37 -9.49
C SER A 422 2.04 10.55 -9.19
N SER A 423 2.59 9.66 -8.38
CA SER A 423 4.02 9.61 -8.10
C SER A 423 4.54 8.18 -8.17
N ASN A 424 5.80 8.06 -8.60
CA ASN A 424 6.48 6.79 -8.78
C ASN A 424 7.86 6.83 -8.11
N PHE A 425 8.09 5.91 -7.19
CA PHE A 425 9.35 5.77 -6.44
C PHE A 425 10.05 4.51 -6.88
N THR A 426 11.28 4.64 -7.36
CA THR A 426 12.14 3.50 -7.71
C THR A 426 13.25 3.37 -6.68
N PHE A 427 13.30 2.25 -5.98
CA PHE A 427 14.36 1.98 -5.01
C PHE A 427 15.45 1.14 -5.67
N VAL A 428 16.67 1.66 -5.60
CA VAL A 428 17.86 1.07 -6.24
C VAL A 428 18.76 0.54 -5.13
N CYS A 429 19.17 -0.73 -5.26
CA CYS A 429 20.15 -1.32 -4.35
C CYS A 429 21.50 -0.59 -4.50
N ASP A 430 21.94 0.05 -3.43
CA ASP A 430 23.19 0.81 -3.38
C ASP A 430 23.81 0.71 -1.98
N ASN A 431 25.13 0.54 -1.91
CA ASN A 431 25.86 0.47 -0.65
C ASN A 431 26.15 1.85 -0.06
N ASN A 432 26.17 2.89 -0.90
CA ASN A 432 26.32 4.28 -0.50
C ASN A 432 24.94 4.90 -0.30
N ASN A 433 24.25 4.46 0.75
CA ASN A 433 22.91 4.88 1.14
C ASN A 433 22.67 6.39 0.93
N GLN A 434 21.78 6.73 -0.01
CA GLN A 434 21.23 8.07 -0.08
C GLN A 434 20.21 8.21 1.05
N GLY A 435 20.46 9.15 1.97
CA GLY A 435 19.57 9.37 3.12
C GLY A 435 18.17 9.83 2.74
N LEU A 436 17.96 10.32 1.51
CA LEU A 436 16.68 10.84 1.00
C LEU A 436 16.49 10.44 -0.47
N PRO A 437 15.23 10.30 -0.95
CA PRO A 437 14.95 10.11 -2.37
C PRO A 437 15.29 11.36 -3.18
N VAL A 438 15.67 11.16 -4.44
CA VAL A 438 16.02 12.23 -5.39
C VAL A 438 14.89 12.40 -6.40
N TYR A 439 14.41 13.63 -6.55
CA TYR A 439 13.48 13.99 -7.63
C TYR A 439 14.20 13.93 -8.99
N LYS A 440 13.64 13.17 -9.93
CA LYS A 440 14.22 13.01 -11.28
C LYS A 440 13.51 13.88 -12.31
N THR A 441 12.21 13.70 -12.48
CA THR A 441 11.44 14.35 -13.53
C THR A 441 9.94 14.31 -13.26
N TYR A 442 9.21 15.13 -14.00
CA TYR A 442 7.76 15.12 -14.07
C TYR A 442 7.35 14.93 -15.52
N VAL A 443 6.61 13.86 -15.80
CA VAL A 443 6.18 13.51 -17.15
C VAL A 443 4.80 12.86 -17.11
N ASN A 444 3.90 13.29 -18.00
CA ASN A 444 2.57 12.69 -18.17
C ASN A 444 1.75 12.60 -16.86
N CYS A 445 1.71 13.69 -16.08
CA CYS A 445 1.03 13.76 -14.78
C CYS A 445 1.67 12.88 -13.68
N THR A 446 2.92 12.45 -13.85
CA THR A 446 3.61 11.57 -12.89
C THR A 446 4.94 12.18 -12.44
N TYR A 447 5.10 12.36 -11.13
CA TYR A 447 6.37 12.72 -10.51
C TYR A 447 7.22 11.46 -10.28
N VAL A 448 8.48 11.48 -10.71
CA VAL A 448 9.38 10.33 -10.64
C VAL A 448 10.51 10.62 -9.64
N PHE A 449 10.63 9.73 -8.66
CA PHE A 449 11.66 9.75 -7.64
C PHE A 449 12.50 8.46 -7.71
N GLU A 450 13.79 8.59 -7.42
CA GLU A 450 14.72 7.48 -7.30
C GLU A 450 15.36 7.51 -5.92
N TRP A 451 15.49 6.36 -5.28
CA TRP A 451 16.07 6.26 -3.95
C TRP A 451 17.10 5.13 -3.90
N ASN A 452 18.37 5.52 -3.83
CA ASN A 452 19.46 4.56 -3.63
C ASN A 452 19.56 4.17 -2.16
N THR A 453 19.30 2.91 -1.83
CA THR A 453 19.30 2.41 -0.45
C THR A 453 19.66 0.93 -0.39
N SER A 454 20.42 0.55 0.64
CA SER A 454 20.79 -0.81 0.99
C SER A 454 19.58 -1.67 1.35
N ILE A 455 18.49 -1.04 1.83
CA ILE A 455 17.22 -1.72 2.11
C ILE A 455 16.68 -2.40 0.84
N ALA A 456 16.88 -1.78 -0.33
CA ALA A 456 16.45 -2.33 -1.62
C ALA A 456 17.28 -3.55 -2.07
N CYS A 457 18.41 -3.82 -1.43
CA CYS A 457 19.23 -5.01 -1.71
C CYS A 457 18.67 -6.29 -1.08
N GLY A 458 17.78 -6.16 -0.08
CA GLY A 458 17.22 -7.31 0.62
C GLY A 458 18.29 -8.15 1.31
N ALA A 459 18.24 -9.46 1.09
CA ALA A 459 19.18 -10.42 1.66
C ALA A 459 20.40 -10.64 0.75
N VAL A 460 21.59 -10.33 1.26
CA VAL A 460 22.87 -10.57 0.57
C VAL A 460 23.73 -11.59 1.31
N ILE A 461 24.56 -12.32 0.58
CA ILE A 461 25.48 -13.30 1.16
C ILE A 461 26.71 -12.58 1.71
N GLY A 462 27.03 -12.87 2.97
CA GLY A 462 28.22 -12.41 3.66
C GLY A 462 29.35 -13.42 3.70
N GLY A 463 30.52 -12.98 4.16
CA GLY A 463 31.66 -13.82 4.47
C GLY A 463 31.71 -14.25 5.93
N TRP A 464 32.24 -15.44 6.19
CA TRP A 464 32.62 -15.90 7.52
C TRP A 464 34.13 -16.05 7.61
N THR A 465 34.75 -15.43 8.61
CA THR A 465 36.17 -15.56 8.91
C THR A 465 36.35 -16.21 10.28
N PRO A 466 36.92 -17.42 10.35
CA PRO A 466 37.23 -18.06 11.62
C PRO A 466 38.15 -17.16 12.48
N PRO A 467 37.97 -17.12 13.81
CA PRO A 467 37.06 -17.95 14.59
C PRO A 467 35.65 -17.38 14.77
N CYS A 468 35.44 -16.05 14.67
CA CYS A 468 34.14 -15.44 14.96
C CYS A 468 33.88 -14.06 14.34
N THR A 469 34.37 -13.83 13.13
CA THR A 469 34.16 -12.56 12.43
C THR A 469 33.26 -12.79 11.21
N ILE A 470 32.21 -11.98 11.10
CA ILE A 470 31.37 -11.93 9.89
C ILE A 470 31.76 -10.71 9.06
N LYS A 471 31.88 -10.90 7.75
CA LYS A 471 32.23 -9.86 6.79
C LYS A 471 31.03 -9.52 5.95
N ASP A 472 30.62 -8.27 6.01
CA ASP A 472 29.66 -7.69 5.10
C ASP A 472 30.38 -7.38 3.78
N GLY A 473 30.18 -8.24 2.78
CA GLY A 473 30.78 -8.06 1.46
C GLY A 473 30.19 -6.89 0.66
N PHE A 474 29.04 -6.36 1.09
CA PHE A 474 28.33 -5.29 0.39
C PHE A 474 28.69 -3.90 0.94
N LEU A 475 28.76 -3.74 2.26
CA LEU A 475 29.21 -2.52 2.94
C LEU A 475 30.72 -2.50 3.24
N SER A 476 31.44 -3.58 2.96
CA SER A 476 32.88 -3.74 3.29
C SER A 476 33.19 -3.52 4.78
N TYR A 477 32.27 -3.92 5.65
CA TYR A 477 32.37 -3.81 7.11
C TYR A 477 32.53 -5.19 7.76
N GLU A 478 33.18 -5.26 8.92
CA GLU A 478 33.38 -6.52 9.65
C GLU A 478 32.79 -6.42 11.06
N TYR A 479 32.03 -7.44 11.48
CA TYR A 479 31.53 -7.54 12.84
C TYR A 479 32.28 -8.63 13.58
N ASP A 480 32.90 -8.26 14.69
CA ASP A 480 33.58 -9.18 15.59
C ASP A 480 32.62 -9.69 16.67
N LEU A 481 32.28 -10.98 16.60
CA LEU A 481 31.40 -11.65 17.55
C LEU A 481 32.18 -12.31 18.71
N SER A 482 33.49 -12.08 18.84
CA SER A 482 34.35 -12.73 19.85
C SER A 482 33.89 -12.47 21.29
N LEU A 483 33.28 -11.31 21.57
CA LEU A 483 32.71 -10.99 22.89
C LEU A 483 31.60 -11.98 23.32
N LEU A 484 30.91 -12.64 22.38
CA LEU A 484 29.92 -13.68 22.69
C LEU A 484 30.56 -14.95 23.25
N TYR A 485 31.85 -15.18 22.93
CA TYR A 485 32.62 -16.36 23.32
C TYR A 485 33.50 -16.11 24.54
N GLU A 486 34.16 -14.95 24.62
CA GLU A 486 35.09 -14.59 25.70
C GLU A 486 34.42 -14.60 27.08
N ARG A 487 33.17 -14.14 27.18
CA ARG A 487 32.46 -14.13 28.47
C ARG A 487 31.81 -15.45 28.84
N ARG A 488 31.38 -16.23 27.84
CA ARG A 488 30.68 -17.51 28.05
C ARG A 488 30.80 -18.37 26.79
N GLN A 489 31.59 -19.43 26.88
CA GLN A 489 31.86 -20.29 25.72
C GLN A 489 30.62 -21.00 25.16
N ILE A 490 29.64 -21.32 26.01
CA ILE A 490 28.41 -22.03 25.62
C ILE A 490 27.20 -21.34 26.22
N HIS A 491 26.24 -20.97 25.37
CA HIS A 491 24.92 -20.45 25.75
C HIS A 491 23.90 -21.58 25.72
N TYR A 492 22.89 -21.52 26.59
CA TYR A 492 21.83 -22.54 26.66
C TYR A 492 20.46 -21.91 26.46
N VAL A 493 19.60 -22.57 25.69
CA VAL A 493 18.26 -22.09 25.36
C VAL A 493 17.25 -23.22 25.52
N LYS A 494 16.15 -22.95 26.23
CA LYS A 494 15.06 -23.93 26.41
C LYS A 494 13.96 -23.73 25.38
N GLY A 495 13.54 -24.80 24.72
CA GLY A 495 12.39 -24.82 23.81
C GLY A 495 11.06 -25.09 24.52
N LYS A 496 9.93 -24.96 23.78
CA LYS A 496 8.54 -25.12 24.29
C LYS A 496 8.27 -26.46 24.99
N GLN A 497 9.03 -27.53 24.68
CA GLN A 497 8.90 -28.86 25.31
C GLN A 497 9.93 -29.12 26.43
N GLY A 498 10.62 -28.08 26.92
CA GLY A 498 11.66 -28.23 27.94
C GLY A 498 13.00 -28.76 27.44
N LYS A 499 13.13 -29.04 26.13
CA LYS A 499 14.42 -29.41 25.50
C LYS A 499 15.39 -28.25 25.59
N GLU A 500 16.59 -28.52 26.10
CA GLU A 500 17.66 -27.54 26.22
C GLU A 500 18.68 -27.71 25.08
N TYR A 501 18.96 -26.61 24.39
CA TYR A 501 19.90 -26.53 23.27
C TYR A 501 21.12 -25.74 23.70
N SER A 502 22.32 -26.24 23.36
CA SER A 502 23.57 -25.56 23.61
C SER A 502 24.09 -24.88 22.34
N ILE A 503 24.45 -23.61 22.43
CA ILE A 503 24.86 -22.76 21.30
C ILE A 503 26.27 -22.24 21.53
N ASN A 504 27.15 -22.48 20.57
CA ASN A 504 28.50 -21.93 20.52
C ASN A 504 28.87 -21.57 19.07
N ILE A 505 28.76 -20.28 18.75
CA ILE A 505 28.92 -19.76 17.39
C ILE A 505 30.40 -19.75 16.96
N CYS A 506 31.31 -19.53 17.93
CA CYS A 506 32.75 -19.39 17.74
C CYS A 506 33.55 -20.67 18.05
N GLY A 507 32.90 -21.75 18.51
CA GLY A 507 33.54 -22.93 19.10
C GLY A 507 34.38 -23.81 18.16
N GLY A 508 34.38 -23.50 16.86
CA GLY A 508 35.14 -24.24 15.85
C GLY A 508 34.70 -25.70 15.66
N GLU A 509 35.52 -26.49 14.95
CA GLU A 509 35.22 -27.88 14.59
C GLU A 509 35.16 -28.85 15.78
N LYS A 510 35.80 -28.49 16.90
CA LYS A 510 35.90 -29.34 18.10
C LYS A 510 34.60 -29.39 18.91
N TYR A 511 33.76 -28.37 18.80
CA TYR A 511 32.48 -28.34 19.49
C TYR A 511 31.42 -29.07 18.65
N CYS A 512 30.88 -30.16 19.20
CA CYS A 512 29.73 -30.87 18.64
C CYS A 512 29.85 -31.22 17.15
N ASN A 513 30.98 -31.85 16.79
CA ASN A 513 31.31 -32.23 15.41
C ASN A 513 31.18 -31.06 14.42
N GLY A 514 31.65 -29.89 14.84
CA GLY A 514 31.64 -28.64 14.08
C GLY A 514 30.28 -27.93 14.00
N SER A 515 29.25 -28.40 14.70
CA SER A 515 27.95 -27.75 14.73
C SER A 515 27.86 -26.63 15.77
N ALA A 516 27.29 -25.49 15.41
CA ALA A 516 27.13 -24.37 16.33
C ALA A 516 26.01 -24.57 17.37
N VAL A 517 24.97 -25.35 17.03
CA VAL A 517 23.80 -25.61 17.88
C VAL A 517 23.65 -27.11 18.11
N CYS A 518 23.45 -27.53 19.36
CA CYS A 518 23.43 -28.95 19.73
C CYS A 518 22.38 -29.33 20.75
N HIS A 519 21.90 -30.57 20.66
CA HIS A 519 20.98 -31.17 21.64
C HIS A 519 21.18 -32.68 21.73
N GLY A 520 21.47 -33.19 22.94
CA GLY A 520 21.51 -34.64 23.22
C GLY A 520 22.44 -35.44 22.31
N GLY A 521 23.56 -34.85 21.86
CA GLY A 521 24.53 -35.46 20.93
C GLY A 521 24.27 -35.18 19.45
N ASN A 522 23.12 -34.61 19.08
CA ASN A 522 22.84 -34.21 17.71
C ASN A 522 23.35 -32.78 17.45
N GLY A 523 24.09 -32.61 16.35
CA GLY A 523 24.52 -31.31 15.84
C GLY A 523 23.53 -30.78 14.81
N TYR A 524 23.18 -29.50 14.91
CA TYR A 524 22.19 -28.84 14.05
C TYR A 524 22.85 -28.02 12.93
N GLY A 525 23.95 -28.52 12.39
CA GLY A 525 24.59 -28.00 11.18
C GLY A 525 25.97 -27.42 11.43
N SER A 526 26.91 -27.82 10.57
CA SER A 526 28.32 -27.42 10.60
C SER A 526 28.71 -26.45 9.47
N LEU A 527 28.01 -26.53 8.33
CA LEU A 527 28.26 -25.64 7.19
C LEU A 527 27.53 -24.32 7.40
N LYS A 528 28.30 -23.22 7.44
CA LYS A 528 27.82 -21.88 7.78
C LYS A 528 27.61 -21.04 6.53
N SER A 529 26.44 -20.42 6.40
CA SER A 529 26.23 -19.28 5.50
C SER A 529 25.83 -18.06 6.31
N VAL A 530 26.44 -16.92 5.96
CA VAL A 530 26.13 -15.61 6.54
C VAL A 530 25.21 -14.89 5.57
N ILE A 531 24.08 -14.39 6.06
CA ILE A 531 23.12 -13.64 5.27
C ILE A 531 22.87 -12.33 5.99
N PHE A 532 23.15 -11.22 5.32
CA PHE A 532 22.80 -9.88 5.77
C PHE A 532 21.47 -9.50 5.13
N ASP A 533 20.43 -9.26 5.92
CA ASP A 533 19.11 -8.84 5.43
C ASP A 533 18.89 -7.37 5.80
N TYR A 534 19.31 -6.47 4.90
CA TYR A 534 19.20 -5.02 5.13
C TYR A 534 17.76 -4.53 5.19
N SER A 535 16.84 -5.28 4.59
CA SER A 535 15.42 -4.93 4.61
C SER A 535 14.77 -5.18 5.97
N ARG A 536 15.36 -6.06 6.77
CA ARG A 536 14.90 -6.42 8.12
C ARG A 536 15.85 -5.99 9.23
N ASP A 537 16.97 -5.36 8.86
CA ASP A 537 18.06 -4.96 9.76
C ASP A 537 18.53 -6.12 10.66
N ASP A 538 18.77 -7.28 10.04
CA ASP A 538 19.21 -8.47 10.75
C ASP A 538 20.31 -9.23 10.02
N ILE A 539 21.04 -10.04 10.79
CA ILE A 539 22.08 -10.93 10.29
C ILE A 539 21.70 -12.36 10.65
N LYS A 540 21.64 -13.25 9.66
CA LYS A 540 21.31 -14.66 9.84
C LYS A 540 22.55 -15.52 9.60
N LEU A 541 22.87 -16.36 10.58
CA LEU A 541 23.78 -17.48 10.41
C LEU A 541 22.96 -18.74 10.21
N LYS A 542 22.96 -19.26 8.97
CA LYS A 542 22.33 -20.53 8.65
C LYS A 542 23.36 -21.66 8.70
N TYR A 543 23.00 -22.70 9.42
CA TYR A 543 23.79 -23.89 9.62
C TYR A 543 23.10 -25.08 8.96
N SER A 544 23.79 -25.72 8.03
CA SER A 544 23.31 -26.91 7.33
C SER A 544 24.25 -28.10 7.54
N ASN A 545 23.84 -29.28 7.07
CA ASN A 545 24.61 -30.52 7.17
C ASN A 545 24.84 -30.98 8.64
N GLY A 546 23.78 -30.96 9.46
CA GLY A 546 23.82 -31.50 10.81
C GLY A 546 23.74 -33.02 10.85
N SER A 547 23.54 -33.57 12.06
CA SER A 547 23.30 -35.00 12.27
C SER A 547 22.09 -35.48 11.48
N LYS A 548 22.07 -36.78 11.14
CA LYS A 548 20.97 -37.38 10.38
C LYS A 548 19.64 -37.24 11.13
N CYS A 549 18.63 -36.73 10.44
CA CYS A 549 17.27 -36.57 10.91
C CYS A 549 16.31 -37.19 9.87
N ASN A 550 15.90 -38.44 10.09
CA ASN A 550 15.12 -39.22 9.13
C ASN A 550 15.84 -39.32 7.77
N ASN A 551 15.24 -38.79 6.69
CA ASN A 551 15.81 -38.74 5.34
C ASN A 551 16.63 -37.47 5.06
N ASN A 552 16.68 -36.51 6.00
CA ASN A 552 17.38 -35.24 5.85
C ASN A 552 18.47 -35.08 6.94
N SER A 553 19.12 -33.92 6.99
CA SER A 553 20.01 -33.52 8.08
C SER A 553 19.36 -32.43 8.93
N TYR A 554 19.72 -32.36 10.22
CA TYR A 554 19.33 -31.22 11.06
C TYR A 554 19.95 -29.93 10.52
N THR A 555 19.20 -28.84 10.62
CA THR A 555 19.63 -27.48 10.28
C THR A 555 19.26 -26.54 11.42
N SER A 556 19.95 -25.42 11.53
CA SER A 556 19.62 -24.36 12.47
C SER A 556 19.89 -23.00 11.87
N GLU A 557 19.23 -21.99 12.42
CA GLU A 557 19.45 -20.59 12.07
C GLU A 557 19.60 -19.80 13.37
N VAL A 558 20.59 -18.93 13.42
CA VAL A 558 20.76 -17.94 14.49
C VAL A 558 20.63 -16.56 13.87
N ARG A 559 19.67 -15.78 14.36
CA ARG A 559 19.40 -14.42 13.88
C ARG A 559 19.88 -13.41 14.91
N PHE A 560 20.71 -12.47 14.47
CA PHE A 560 21.17 -11.33 15.23
C PHE A 560 20.36 -10.10 14.83
N ILE A 561 19.85 -9.39 15.83
CA ILE A 561 19.06 -8.17 15.67
C ILE A 561 19.71 -7.14 16.59
N CYS A 562 19.99 -5.94 16.07
CA CYS A 562 20.59 -4.88 16.87
C CYS A 562 19.65 -4.42 17.99
N ASN A 563 20.20 -4.19 19.19
CA ASN A 563 19.47 -3.56 20.29
C ASN A 563 20.47 -2.86 21.24
N ASP A 564 20.58 -1.54 21.12
CA ASP A 564 21.56 -0.73 21.86
C ASP A 564 21.29 -0.67 23.37
N SER A 565 20.09 -1.03 23.82
CA SER A 565 19.71 -1.02 25.24
C SER A 565 20.12 -2.29 25.98
N ILE A 566 20.57 -3.31 25.26
CA ILE A 566 20.99 -4.60 25.80
C ILE A 566 22.50 -4.69 25.63
N GLY A 567 23.22 -5.15 26.66
CA GLY A 567 24.64 -5.46 26.53
C GLY A 567 24.86 -6.67 25.61
N ILE A 568 25.60 -7.69 26.08
CA ILE A 568 25.85 -8.91 25.28
C ILE A 568 24.56 -9.68 24.93
N GLY A 569 23.52 -9.53 25.74
CA GLY A 569 22.25 -10.24 25.57
C GLY A 569 22.38 -11.74 25.83
N ALA A 570 21.32 -12.47 25.46
CA ALA A 570 21.27 -13.93 25.53
C ALA A 570 20.34 -14.45 24.42
N PRO A 571 20.66 -15.60 23.80
CA PRO A 571 19.82 -16.17 22.75
C PRO A 571 18.47 -16.62 23.30
N LYS A 572 17.41 -16.39 22.53
CA LYS A 572 16.05 -16.88 22.79
C LYS A 572 15.56 -17.68 21.59
N LEU A 573 14.87 -18.79 21.85
CA LEU A 573 14.32 -19.61 20.80
C LEU A 573 13.05 -18.93 20.26
N LEU A 574 13.08 -18.50 18.99
CA LEU A 574 11.88 -18.03 18.29
C LEU A 574 11.09 -19.26 17.83
N LEU A 575 9.93 -19.50 18.44
CA LEU A 575 9.05 -20.63 18.13
C LEU A 575 7.61 -20.18 17.89
#